data_AF-A0A963IS06-F1
#
_entry.id   AF-A0A963IS06-F1
#
_cell.length_a   1.000
_cell.length_b   1.000
_cell.length_c   1.000
_cell.angle_alpha   90.00
_cell.angle_beta   90.00
_cell.angle_gamma   90.00
#
_symmetry.space_group_name_H-M   'P 1'
#
loop_
_entity.id
_entity.type
_entity.pdbx_description
1 polymer ?
#
loop_
_entity_poly.entity_id
_entity_poly.type
_entity_poly.pdbx_seq_one_letter_code
_entity_poly.pdbx_strand_id
1 'polypeptide(L)'
;DSLQPVAEKFNLKIQQSAWLPRDPDSKVLASLGTLGNQKVLASLFSADSLKYKRNTEAVEVAPSVLLSARVSEYRPASVKAFDTVRSEIETALKAQEAAALAREAGEGRLRALREGNHEEKSWGKVKTVSRLDGQQLPAASLRAIFRADIQELPAYVGTEVADGSYVLYRIIKASQPERADGNRRQALQREYSTILGQEDFAAYIAGLRTRYKIDINKSALDSKGR
;
A
#
# COMPACT_ATOMS: atom_id res chain seq x y z
N ASP A 1 -18.15 30.70 -23.55
CA ASP A 1 -18.01 29.27 -23.86
C ASP A 1 -18.96 28.48 -22.96
N SER A 2 -19.66 27.49 -23.49
CA SER A 2 -20.61 26.64 -22.74
C SER A 2 -20.70 25.27 -23.42
N LEU A 3 -21.13 24.24 -22.69
CA LEU A 3 -21.31 22.89 -23.25
C LEU A 3 -22.65 22.74 -24.00
N GLN A 4 -23.53 23.73 -23.91
CA GLN A 4 -24.91 23.64 -24.38
C GLN A 4 -25.06 23.50 -25.90
N PRO A 5 -24.33 24.25 -26.75
CA PRO A 5 -24.42 24.08 -28.20
C PRO A 5 -24.00 22.68 -28.68
N VAL A 6 -23.01 22.08 -28.01
CA VAL A 6 -22.54 20.72 -28.32
C VAL A 6 -23.55 19.69 -27.81
N ALA A 7 -24.08 19.89 -26.61
CA ALA A 7 -25.10 19.03 -26.03
C ALA A 7 -26.36 18.99 -26.92
N GLU A 8 -26.84 20.13 -27.41
CA GLU A 8 -27.99 20.21 -28.31
C GLU A 8 -27.70 19.55 -29.67
N LYS A 9 -26.52 19.81 -30.26
CA LYS A 9 -26.13 19.24 -31.56
C LYS A 9 -26.08 17.71 -31.56
N PHE A 10 -25.63 17.11 -30.46
CA PHE A 10 -25.50 15.66 -30.32
C PHE A 10 -26.62 15.03 -29.47
N ASN A 11 -27.65 15.81 -29.12
CA ASN A 11 -28.76 15.39 -28.26
C ASN A 11 -28.31 14.73 -26.93
N LEU A 12 -27.27 15.30 -26.31
CA LEU A 12 -26.67 14.83 -25.06
C LEU A 12 -27.24 15.59 -23.86
N LYS A 13 -27.27 14.94 -22.70
CA LYS A 13 -27.62 15.57 -21.42
C LYS A 13 -26.37 16.05 -20.70
N ILE A 14 -26.34 17.32 -20.29
CA ILE A 14 -25.26 17.85 -19.44
C ILE A 14 -25.41 17.27 -18.04
N GLN A 15 -24.31 16.71 -17.51
CA GLN A 15 -24.24 16.19 -16.14
C GLN A 15 -23.37 17.09 -15.27
N GLN A 16 -23.75 17.22 -14.00
CA GLN A 16 -22.98 17.97 -13.01
C GLN A 16 -22.40 16.99 -11.97
N SER A 17 -21.09 17.04 -11.77
CA SER A 17 -20.40 16.26 -10.75
C SER A 17 -20.46 16.94 -9.38
N ALA A 18 -20.18 16.17 -8.34
CA ALA A 18 -19.80 16.72 -7.03
C ALA A 18 -18.40 17.37 -7.09
N TRP A 19 -17.85 17.75 -5.94
CA TRP A 19 -16.48 18.26 -5.84
C TRP A 19 -15.45 17.18 -6.20
N LEU A 20 -14.50 17.52 -7.07
CA LEU A 20 -13.37 16.66 -7.42
C LEU A 20 -12.09 17.16 -6.74
N PRO A 21 -11.31 16.30 -6.09
CA PRO A 21 -9.96 16.63 -5.66
C PRO A 21 -9.01 16.68 -6.87
N ARG A 22 -7.96 17.50 -6.78
CA ARG A 22 -6.90 17.56 -7.80
C ARG A 22 -6.04 16.31 -7.84
N ASP A 23 -5.78 15.74 -6.66
CA ASP A 23 -4.96 14.55 -6.46
C ASP A 23 -5.72 13.59 -5.51
N PRO A 24 -6.70 12.83 -6.04
CA PRO A 24 -7.42 11.84 -5.24
C PRO A 24 -6.51 10.69 -4.81
N ASP A 25 -6.70 10.19 -3.59
CA ASP A 25 -6.11 8.92 -3.18
C ASP A 25 -6.75 7.75 -3.95
N SER A 26 -6.16 6.56 -3.85
CA SER A 26 -6.60 5.37 -4.62
C SER A 26 -8.05 4.96 -4.35
N LYS A 27 -8.55 5.19 -3.12
CA LYS A 27 -9.93 4.90 -2.74
C LYS A 27 -10.91 5.89 -3.38
N VAL A 28 -10.60 7.18 -3.33
CA VAL A 28 -11.44 8.22 -3.95
C VAL A 28 -11.39 8.10 -5.47
N LEU A 29 -10.22 7.82 -6.06
CA LEU A 29 -10.05 7.64 -7.51
C LEU A 29 -10.99 6.54 -8.05
N ALA A 30 -11.11 5.41 -7.33
CA ALA A 30 -12.01 4.33 -7.70
C ALA A 30 -13.50 4.74 -7.66
N SER A 31 -13.88 5.63 -6.73
CA SER A 31 -15.25 6.12 -6.61
C SER A 31 -15.64 7.16 -7.68
N LEU A 32 -14.66 7.79 -8.34
CA LEU A 32 -14.89 8.82 -9.36
C LEU A 32 -15.26 8.26 -10.73
N GLY A 33 -15.12 6.95 -10.95
CA GLY A 33 -15.43 6.31 -12.24
C GLY A 33 -14.68 6.95 -13.41
N THR A 34 -15.39 7.35 -14.46
CA THR A 34 -14.80 7.97 -15.66
C THR A 34 -14.16 9.33 -15.41
N LEU A 35 -14.58 10.05 -14.36
CA LEU A 35 -13.97 11.32 -13.95
C LEU A 35 -12.62 11.13 -13.26
N GLY A 36 -12.33 9.92 -12.77
CA GLY A 36 -11.03 9.55 -12.21
C GLY A 36 -9.95 9.34 -13.28
N ASN A 37 -10.26 9.51 -14.58
CA ASN A 37 -9.24 9.41 -15.62
C ASN A 37 -8.19 10.52 -15.45
N GLN A 38 -6.91 10.15 -15.38
CA GLN A 38 -5.82 11.08 -15.12
C GLN A 38 -5.72 12.22 -16.16
N LYS A 39 -6.05 11.94 -17.43
CA LYS A 39 -6.07 12.95 -18.49
C LYS A 39 -7.22 13.94 -18.29
N VAL A 40 -8.39 13.46 -17.85
CA VAL A 40 -9.55 14.31 -17.53
C VAL A 40 -9.22 15.23 -16.35
N LEU A 41 -8.66 14.68 -15.27
CA LEU A 41 -8.23 15.47 -14.10
C LEU A 41 -7.17 16.50 -14.49
N ALA A 42 -6.15 16.11 -15.27
CA ALA A 42 -5.12 17.04 -15.75
C ALA A 42 -5.72 18.21 -16.55
N SER A 43 -6.67 17.93 -17.45
CA SER A 43 -7.35 18.95 -18.24
C SER A 43 -8.21 19.87 -17.37
N LEU A 44 -9.00 19.32 -16.43
CA LEU A 44 -9.85 20.09 -15.52
C LEU A 44 -9.07 21.05 -14.61
N PHE A 45 -7.89 20.63 -14.15
CA PHE A 45 -7.02 21.43 -13.29
C PHE A 45 -5.93 22.20 -14.07
N SER A 46 -6.07 22.31 -15.39
CA SER A 46 -5.20 23.13 -16.23
C SER A 46 -5.44 24.64 -16.00
N ALA A 47 -4.45 25.47 -16.31
CA ALA A 47 -4.60 26.93 -16.19
C ALA A 47 -5.77 27.46 -17.06
N ASP A 48 -6.00 26.85 -18.22
CA ASP A 48 -7.07 27.27 -19.13
C ASP A 48 -8.47 26.98 -18.59
N SER A 49 -8.66 25.81 -17.98
CA SER A 49 -9.93 25.44 -17.36
C SER A 49 -10.19 26.19 -16.05
N LEU A 50 -9.14 26.44 -15.25
CA LEU A 50 -9.28 27.13 -13.97
C LEU A 50 -9.43 28.64 -14.12
N LYS A 51 -8.57 29.29 -14.91
CA LYS A 51 -8.50 30.76 -15.04
C LYS A 51 -9.48 31.31 -16.08
N TYR A 52 -9.54 30.67 -17.25
CA TYR A 52 -10.34 31.16 -18.37
C TYR A 52 -11.67 30.41 -18.53
N LYS A 53 -11.95 29.43 -17.66
CA LYS A 53 -13.20 28.63 -17.66
C LYS A 53 -13.50 28.07 -19.06
N ARG A 54 -12.46 27.63 -19.78
CA ARG A 54 -12.61 27.00 -21.09
C ARG A 54 -13.10 25.56 -20.94
N ASN A 55 -13.86 25.10 -21.92
CA ASN A 55 -14.19 23.67 -22.00
C ASN A 55 -12.90 22.87 -22.21
N THR A 56 -12.80 21.71 -21.58
CA THR A 56 -11.68 20.78 -21.78
C THR A 56 -11.79 20.10 -23.14
N GLU A 57 -10.68 19.58 -23.64
CA GLU A 57 -10.67 18.75 -24.83
C GLU A 57 -11.43 17.44 -24.59
N ALA A 58 -11.93 16.82 -25.67
CA ALA A 58 -12.57 15.52 -25.58
C ALA A 58 -11.52 14.44 -25.26
N VAL A 59 -11.60 13.88 -24.05
CA VAL A 59 -10.69 12.83 -23.57
C VAL A 59 -11.40 11.48 -23.67
N GLU A 60 -10.73 10.49 -24.27
CA GLU A 60 -11.20 9.12 -24.26
C GLU A 60 -11.03 8.50 -22.86
N VAL A 61 -12.15 8.17 -22.22
CA VAL A 61 -12.19 7.60 -20.85
C VAL A 61 -12.44 6.10 -20.84
N ALA A 62 -12.99 5.55 -21.92
CA ALA A 62 -13.15 4.13 -22.21
C ALA A 62 -13.27 3.95 -23.74
N PRO A 63 -13.12 2.73 -24.29
CA PRO A 63 -13.23 2.50 -25.73
C PRO A 63 -14.51 3.10 -26.31
N SER A 64 -14.38 4.02 -27.27
CA SER A 64 -15.50 4.74 -27.89
C SER A 64 -16.31 5.64 -26.95
N VAL A 65 -15.78 5.98 -25.76
CA VAL A 65 -16.41 6.91 -24.81
C VAL A 65 -15.52 8.14 -24.63
N LEU A 66 -15.97 9.25 -25.20
CA LEU A 66 -15.32 10.56 -25.08
C LEU A 66 -16.02 11.40 -24.02
N LEU A 67 -15.22 12.06 -23.17
CA LEU A 67 -15.69 12.96 -22.14
C LEU A 67 -15.07 14.35 -22.35
N SER A 68 -15.92 15.36 -22.38
CA SER A 68 -15.53 16.77 -22.31
C SER A 68 -16.20 17.40 -21.11
N ALA A 69 -15.45 18.16 -20.33
CA ALA A 69 -15.91 18.76 -19.09
C ALA A 69 -15.58 20.26 -19.00
N ARG A 70 -16.29 20.97 -18.13
CA ARG A 70 -16.10 22.40 -17.87
C ARG A 70 -16.13 22.63 -16.37
N VAL A 71 -15.16 23.40 -15.86
CA VAL A 71 -15.10 23.75 -14.43
C VAL A 71 -16.18 24.80 -14.13
N SER A 72 -17.19 24.43 -13.34
CA SER A 72 -18.19 25.37 -12.82
C SER A 72 -17.58 26.23 -11.71
N GLU A 73 -17.12 25.60 -10.64
CA GLU A 73 -16.55 26.22 -9.45
C GLU A 73 -15.15 25.68 -9.18
N TYR A 74 -14.26 26.53 -8.66
CA TYR A 74 -12.92 26.11 -8.25
C TYR A 74 -12.62 26.68 -6.87
N ARG A 75 -12.25 25.80 -5.93
CA ARG A 75 -11.80 26.17 -4.61
C ARG A 75 -10.31 25.84 -4.47
N PRO A 76 -9.44 26.83 -4.21
CA PRO A 76 -8.03 26.57 -4.01
C PRO A 76 -7.81 25.74 -2.74
N ALA A 77 -6.74 24.94 -2.74
CA ALA A 77 -6.29 24.26 -1.54
C ALA A 77 -6.01 25.31 -0.46
N SER A 78 -6.61 25.14 0.71
CA SER A 78 -6.44 26.03 1.86
C SER A 78 -6.12 25.19 3.08
N VAL A 79 -5.33 25.77 3.99
CA VAL A 79 -5.10 25.16 5.30
C VAL A 79 -6.44 25.10 6.02
N LYS A 80 -6.85 23.91 6.44
CA LYS A 80 -8.04 23.75 7.26
C LYS A 80 -7.85 24.56 8.54
N ALA A 81 -8.84 25.36 8.92
CA ALA A 81 -8.77 26.15 10.15
C ALA A 81 -8.63 25.23 11.36
N PHE A 82 -7.87 25.64 12.38
CA PHE A 82 -7.61 24.82 13.57
C PHE A 82 -8.91 24.30 14.18
N ASP A 83 -9.94 25.12 14.30
CA ASP A 83 -11.25 24.73 14.84
C ASP A 83 -11.90 23.54 14.10
N THR A 84 -11.65 23.42 12.80
CA THR A 84 -12.20 22.32 11.97
C THR A 84 -11.44 21.01 12.14
N VAL A 85 -10.17 21.06 12.54
CA VAL A 85 -9.29 19.89 12.72
C VAL A 85 -8.95 19.62 14.19
N ARG A 86 -9.45 20.45 15.11
CA ARG A 86 -9.13 20.39 16.54
C ARG A 86 -9.41 19.03 17.14
N SER A 87 -10.59 18.46 16.86
CA SER A 87 -10.99 17.14 17.38
C SER A 87 -10.10 16.02 16.84
N GLU A 88 -9.71 16.09 15.55
CA GLU A 88 -8.78 15.15 14.93
C GLU A 88 -7.39 15.23 15.59
N ILE A 89 -6.89 16.45 15.81
CA ILE A 89 -5.60 16.70 16.48
C ILE A 89 -5.62 16.20 17.92
N GLU A 90 -6.67 16.53 18.69
CA GLU A 90 -6.81 16.07 20.08
C GLU A 90 -6.86 14.54 20.16
N THR A 91 -7.54 13.88 19.22
CA THR A 91 -7.59 12.41 19.13
C THR A 91 -6.21 11.83 18.81
N ALA A 92 -5.49 12.42 17.85
CA ALA A 92 -4.15 11.98 17.48
C ALA A 92 -3.14 12.14 18.62
N LEU A 93 -3.17 13.28 19.32
CA LEU A 93 -2.28 13.54 20.46
C LEU A 93 -2.56 12.60 21.64
N LYS A 94 -3.84 12.33 21.94
CA LYS A 94 -4.21 11.34 22.96
C LYS A 94 -3.70 9.95 22.61
N ALA A 95 -3.84 9.53 21.35
CA ALA A 95 -3.34 8.24 20.90
C ALA A 95 -1.81 8.16 20.99
N GLN A 96 -1.11 9.23 20.62
CA GLN A 96 0.34 9.32 20.71
C GLN A 96 0.84 9.22 22.17
N GLU A 97 0.23 9.98 23.08
CA GLU A 97 0.60 9.96 24.50
C GLU A 97 0.27 8.60 25.14
N ALA A 98 -0.90 8.01 24.81
CA ALA A 98 -1.25 6.69 25.27
C ALA A 98 -0.26 5.62 24.80
N ALA A 99 0.21 5.70 23.55
CA ALA A 99 1.23 4.80 23.01
C ALA A 99 2.58 4.95 23.73
N ALA A 100 3.01 6.20 23.99
CA ALA A 100 4.23 6.49 24.74
C ALA A 100 4.19 5.89 26.15
N LEU A 101 3.09 6.10 26.88
CA LEU A 101 2.88 5.55 28.22
C LEU A 101 2.80 4.01 28.19
N ALA A 102 2.12 3.42 27.21
CA ALA A 102 2.03 1.97 27.05
C ALA A 102 3.40 1.34 26.81
N ARG A 103 4.24 2.01 26.02
CA ARG A 103 5.62 1.59 25.76
C ARG A 103 6.48 1.66 27.01
N GLU A 104 6.46 2.78 27.74
CA GLU A 104 7.24 2.93 28.97
C GLU A 104 6.85 1.86 30.01
N ALA A 105 5.53 1.67 30.21
CA ALA A 105 5.02 0.64 31.10
C ALA A 105 5.39 -0.78 30.64
N GLY A 106 5.35 -1.04 29.32
CA GLY A 106 5.71 -2.31 28.71
C GLY A 106 7.19 -2.64 28.84
N GLU A 107 8.07 -1.67 28.59
CA GLU A 107 9.52 -1.79 28.76
C GLU A 107 9.92 -1.95 30.24
N GLY A 108 9.23 -1.25 31.15
CA GLY A 108 9.38 -1.47 32.59
C GLY A 108 9.04 -2.90 33.02
N ARG A 109 7.90 -3.42 32.56
CA ARG A 109 7.49 -4.81 32.82
C ARG A 109 8.42 -5.83 32.17
N LEU A 110 8.91 -5.56 30.96
CA LEU A 110 9.86 -6.44 30.29
C LEU A 110 11.16 -6.59 31.09
N ARG A 111 11.66 -5.49 31.68
CA ARG A 111 12.82 -5.50 32.56
C ARG A 111 12.55 -6.34 33.81
N ALA A 112 11.44 -6.08 34.50
CA ALA A 112 11.06 -6.86 35.69
C ALA A 112 10.94 -8.37 35.40
N LEU A 113 10.34 -8.75 34.26
CA LEU A 113 10.22 -10.15 33.85
C LEU A 113 11.58 -10.81 33.57
N ARG A 114 12.54 -10.06 33.02
CA ARG A 114 13.92 -10.55 32.78
C ARG A 114 14.74 -10.67 34.06
N GLU A 115 14.43 -9.87 35.07
CA GLU A 115 15.05 -9.93 36.40
C GLU A 115 14.47 -11.04 37.30
N GLY A 116 13.56 -11.87 36.77
CA GLY A 116 12.97 -12.99 37.50
C GLY A 116 11.71 -12.63 38.31
N ASN A 117 11.19 -11.41 38.17
CA ASN A 117 9.89 -11.07 38.73
C ASN A 117 8.78 -11.67 37.87
N HIS A 118 8.44 -12.92 38.16
CA HIS A 118 7.38 -13.65 37.47
C HIS A 118 6.02 -13.12 37.92
N GLU A 119 5.60 -12.00 37.34
CA GLU A 119 4.23 -11.52 37.50
C GLU A 119 3.25 -12.62 37.05
N GLU A 120 2.35 -13.01 37.95
CA GLU A 120 1.31 -14.02 37.77
C GLU A 120 0.15 -13.51 36.89
N LYS A 121 0.45 -12.72 35.85
CA LYS A 121 -0.56 -12.23 34.92
C LYS A 121 -1.05 -13.36 34.02
N SER A 122 -2.34 -13.32 33.70
CA SER A 122 -3.00 -14.22 32.76
C SER A 122 -2.43 -14.04 31.35
N TRP A 123 -1.38 -14.78 31.03
CA TRP A 123 -0.85 -14.88 29.67
C TRP A 123 -1.95 -15.39 28.72
N GLY A 124 -1.93 -14.90 27.47
CA GLY A 124 -2.81 -15.42 26.44
C GLY A 124 -2.56 -16.89 26.12
N LYS A 125 -3.42 -17.48 25.30
CA LYS A 125 -3.28 -18.88 24.85
C LYS A 125 -1.92 -19.09 24.18
N VAL A 126 -1.28 -20.20 24.51
CA VAL A 126 -0.04 -20.65 23.86
C VAL A 126 -0.31 -20.86 22.37
N LYS A 127 0.53 -20.26 21.52
CA LYS A 127 0.48 -20.41 20.06
C LYS A 127 1.84 -20.80 19.52
N THR A 128 1.84 -21.68 18.52
CA THR A 128 3.05 -22.05 17.79
C THR A 128 3.20 -21.11 16.59
N VAL A 129 4.32 -20.38 16.54
CA VAL A 129 4.61 -19.44 15.46
C VAL A 129 5.78 -19.97 14.61
N SER A 130 5.65 -19.84 13.30
CA SER A 130 6.69 -20.22 12.33
C SER A 130 7.01 -19.04 11.42
N ARG A 131 8.27 -18.91 11.00
CA ARG A 131 8.67 -17.92 9.98
C ARG A 131 7.99 -18.18 8.63
N LEU A 132 7.59 -19.42 8.38
CA LEU A 132 6.93 -19.84 7.13
C LEU A 132 5.42 -19.63 7.18
N ASP A 133 4.84 -19.57 8.38
CA ASP A 133 3.41 -19.36 8.59
C ASP A 133 3.18 -17.96 9.19
N GLY A 134 3.40 -16.94 8.35
CA GLY A 134 3.45 -15.53 8.74
C GLY A 134 2.10 -14.87 9.01
N GLN A 135 0.99 -15.61 9.03
CA GLN A 135 -0.35 -15.01 9.15
C GLN A 135 -0.84 -14.81 10.58
N GLN A 136 -0.13 -15.34 11.58
CA GLN A 136 -0.64 -15.36 12.95
C GLN A 136 -0.30 -14.12 13.78
N LEU A 137 0.74 -13.36 13.41
CA LEU A 137 1.24 -12.21 14.17
C LEU A 137 1.75 -11.09 13.25
N PRO A 138 1.71 -9.82 13.71
CA PRO A 138 2.35 -8.72 13.00
C PRO A 138 3.85 -8.99 12.74
N ALA A 139 4.36 -8.50 11.61
CA ALA A 139 5.74 -8.75 11.20
C ALA A 139 6.78 -8.23 12.21
N ALA A 140 6.50 -7.10 12.89
CA ALA A 140 7.36 -6.56 13.94
C ALA A 140 7.48 -7.53 15.14
N SER A 141 6.34 -8.08 15.59
CA SER A 141 6.29 -9.09 16.64
C SER A 141 7.05 -10.36 16.28
N LEU A 142 6.86 -10.88 15.06
CA LEU A 142 7.59 -12.05 14.59
C LEU A 142 9.10 -11.80 14.61
N ARG A 143 9.57 -10.67 14.10
CA ARG A 143 10.99 -10.31 14.13
C ARG A 143 11.54 -10.24 15.56
N ALA A 144 10.80 -9.64 16.50
CA ALA A 144 11.21 -9.54 17.89
C ALA A 144 11.30 -10.92 18.56
N ILE A 145 10.28 -11.77 18.39
CA ILE A 145 10.25 -13.14 18.93
C ILE A 145 11.41 -13.97 18.39
N PHE A 146 11.65 -13.95 17.08
CA PHE A 146 12.70 -14.75 16.45
C PHE A 146 14.13 -14.20 16.62
N ARG A 147 14.28 -13.01 17.20
CA ARG A 147 15.58 -12.42 17.59
C ARG A 147 15.89 -12.64 19.08
N ALA A 148 14.93 -13.10 19.87
CA ALA A 148 15.12 -13.35 21.29
C ALA A 148 16.27 -14.33 21.54
N ASP A 149 17.03 -14.09 22.61
CA ASP A 149 17.92 -15.10 23.14
C ASP A 149 17.06 -16.18 23.85
N ILE A 150 17.29 -17.44 23.49
CA ILE A 150 16.53 -18.61 23.96
C ILE A 150 17.41 -19.59 24.73
N GLN A 151 18.63 -19.18 25.12
CA GLN A 151 19.52 -20.00 25.97
C GLN A 151 18.85 -20.35 27.30
N GLU A 152 18.13 -19.39 27.88
CA GLU A 152 17.35 -19.57 29.10
C GLU A 152 15.86 -19.38 28.80
N LEU A 153 15.05 -20.35 29.22
CA LEU A 153 13.59 -20.31 29.05
C LEU A 153 12.90 -20.23 30.43
N PRO A 154 11.83 -19.43 30.58
CA PRO A 154 11.16 -18.67 29.53
C PRO A 154 11.90 -17.38 29.14
N ALA A 155 12.00 -17.11 27.83
CA ALA A 155 12.53 -15.85 27.32
C ALA A 155 11.40 -14.82 27.12
N TYR A 156 11.65 -13.57 27.45
CA TYR A 156 10.67 -12.49 27.34
C TYR A 156 11.10 -11.44 26.32
N VAL A 157 10.16 -11.07 25.44
CA VAL A 157 10.33 -9.99 24.47
C VAL A 157 9.13 -9.06 24.47
N GLY A 158 9.35 -7.79 24.22
CA GLY A 158 8.31 -6.79 24.03
C GLY A 158 8.44 -6.15 22.67
N THR A 159 7.31 -5.79 22.06
CA THR A 159 7.28 -5.03 20.81
C THR A 159 6.17 -3.99 20.86
N GLU A 160 6.42 -2.87 20.21
CA GLU A 160 5.39 -1.94 19.80
C GLU A 160 4.73 -2.48 18.53
N VAL A 161 3.40 -2.36 18.46
CA VAL A 161 2.58 -2.73 17.29
C VAL A 161 2.10 -1.44 16.63
N ALA A 162 1.77 -1.49 15.34
CA ALA A 162 1.45 -0.30 14.52
C ALA A 162 0.23 0.50 15.02
N ASP A 163 -0.59 -0.06 15.90
CA ASP A 163 -1.72 0.60 16.55
C ASP A 163 -1.32 1.41 17.81
N GLY A 164 -0.02 1.47 18.13
CA GLY A 164 0.51 2.14 19.32
C GLY A 164 0.45 1.29 20.59
N SER A 165 -0.03 0.05 20.51
CA SER A 165 -0.02 -0.87 21.65
C SER A 165 1.36 -1.49 21.87
N TYR A 166 1.67 -1.83 23.12
CA TYR A 166 2.87 -2.57 23.48
C TYR A 166 2.50 -3.98 23.94
N VAL A 167 3.07 -4.98 23.27
CA VAL A 167 2.74 -6.40 23.52
C VAL A 167 3.99 -7.13 24.03
N LEU A 168 3.81 -7.85 25.14
CA LEU A 168 4.81 -8.75 25.71
C LEU A 168 4.55 -10.18 25.25
N TYR A 169 5.59 -10.88 24.85
CA TYR A 169 5.57 -12.29 24.50
C TYR A 169 6.49 -13.08 25.43
N ARG A 170 5.96 -14.21 25.89
CA ARG A 170 6.68 -15.22 26.65
C ARG A 170 6.97 -16.41 25.74
N ILE A 171 8.25 -16.67 25.52
CA ILE A 171 8.73 -17.81 24.75
C ILE A 171 8.97 -18.94 25.73
N ILE A 172 8.16 -19.99 25.65
CA ILE A 172 8.23 -21.16 26.53
C ILE A 172 8.99 -22.33 25.90
N LYS A 173 9.07 -22.37 24.57
CA LYS A 173 9.71 -23.44 23.81
C LYS A 173 10.12 -22.90 22.45
N ALA A 174 11.35 -23.22 22.05
CA ALA A 174 11.82 -23.08 20.68
C ALA A 174 12.13 -24.47 20.14
N SER A 175 11.65 -24.76 18.94
CA SER A 175 11.95 -26.01 18.24
C SER A 175 12.53 -25.70 16.87
N GLN A 176 13.71 -26.23 16.60
CA GLN A 176 14.21 -26.35 15.23
C GLN A 176 13.81 -27.74 14.73
N PRO A 177 13.17 -27.87 13.56
CA PRO A 177 12.92 -29.20 13.00
C PRO A 177 14.27 -29.89 12.74
N GLU A 178 14.49 -31.06 13.36
CA GLU A 178 15.73 -31.83 13.28
C GLU A 178 16.11 -32.22 11.84
N ARG A 179 15.12 -32.26 10.94
CA ARG A 179 15.33 -32.49 9.52
C ARG A 179 14.54 -31.47 8.72
N ALA A 180 15.22 -30.80 7.78
CA ALA A 180 14.53 -30.10 6.72
C ALA A 180 13.76 -31.14 5.89
N ASP A 181 12.48 -30.88 5.67
CA ASP A 181 11.61 -31.73 4.85
C ASP A 181 12.24 -31.91 3.45
N GLY A 182 12.59 -33.16 3.12
CA GLY A 182 13.28 -33.49 1.87
C GLY A 182 12.46 -33.12 0.64
N ASN A 183 11.12 -33.26 0.72
CA ASN A 183 10.22 -32.87 -0.36
C ASN A 183 10.21 -31.35 -0.52
N ARG A 184 10.20 -30.61 0.59
CA ARG A 184 10.29 -29.14 0.59
C ARG A 184 11.61 -28.67 0.01
N ARG A 185 12.73 -29.31 0.38
CA ARG A 185 14.07 -28.98 -0.14
C ARG A 185 14.14 -29.20 -1.65
N GLN A 186 13.61 -30.32 -2.14
CA GLN A 186 13.55 -30.58 -3.59
C GLN A 186 12.66 -29.57 -4.31
N ALA A 187 11.51 -29.20 -3.75
CA ALA A 187 10.64 -28.19 -4.34
C ALA A 187 11.36 -26.84 -4.47
N LEU A 188 12.03 -26.38 -3.40
CA LEU A 188 12.82 -25.15 -3.40
C LEU A 188 13.99 -25.21 -4.40
N GLN A 189 14.66 -26.36 -4.54
CA GLN A 189 15.72 -26.54 -5.54
C GLN A 189 15.20 -26.43 -6.98
N ARG A 190 14.02 -26.96 -7.27
CA ARG A 190 13.38 -26.84 -8.60
C ARG A 190 12.97 -25.41 -8.89
N GLU A 191 12.37 -24.74 -7.91
CA GLU A 191 12.00 -23.32 -8.02
C GLU A 191 13.23 -22.44 -8.27
N TYR A 192 14.29 -22.64 -7.48
CA TYR A 192 15.55 -21.93 -7.64
C TYR A 192 16.19 -22.17 -9.03
N SER A 193 16.22 -23.42 -9.48
CA SER A 193 16.72 -23.77 -10.83
C SER A 193 15.89 -23.13 -11.94
N THR A 194 14.58 -22.99 -11.73
CA THR A 194 13.68 -22.35 -12.69
C THR A 194 13.95 -20.86 -12.79
N ILE A 195 14.11 -20.18 -11.64
CA ILE A 195 14.44 -18.74 -11.58
C ILE A 195 15.80 -18.49 -12.27
N LEU A 196 16.82 -19.27 -11.92
CA LEU A 196 18.13 -19.16 -12.56
C LEU A 196 18.06 -19.40 -14.07
N GLY A 197 17.35 -20.45 -14.52
CA GLY A 197 17.19 -20.73 -15.94
C GLY A 197 16.47 -19.62 -16.71
N GLN A 198 15.49 -18.96 -16.09
CA GLN A 198 14.81 -17.81 -16.68
C GLN A 198 15.74 -16.60 -16.81
N GLU A 199 16.52 -16.29 -15.77
CA GLU A 199 17.51 -15.20 -15.79
C GLU A 199 18.62 -15.47 -16.82
N ASP A 200 19.18 -16.69 -16.85
CA ASP A 200 20.21 -17.09 -17.82
C ASP A 200 19.69 -17.00 -19.26
N PHE A 201 18.45 -17.45 -19.50
CA PHE A 201 17.84 -17.34 -20.82
C PHE A 201 17.60 -15.89 -21.23
N ALA A 202 17.09 -15.05 -20.32
CA ALA A 202 16.90 -13.62 -20.56
C ALA A 202 18.24 -12.93 -20.88
N ALA A 203 19.29 -13.24 -20.11
CA ALA A 203 20.65 -12.74 -20.35
C ALA A 203 21.23 -13.21 -21.68
N TYR A 204 21.01 -14.48 -22.05
CA TYR A 204 21.44 -15.03 -23.34
C TYR A 204 20.78 -14.30 -24.51
N ILE A 205 19.46 -14.10 -24.49
CA ILE A 205 18.72 -13.35 -25.51
C ILE A 205 19.19 -11.89 -25.57
N ALA A 206 19.41 -11.25 -24.42
CA ALA A 206 19.94 -9.89 -24.37
C ALA A 206 21.35 -9.79 -24.99
N GLY A 207 22.21 -10.78 -24.74
CA GLY A 207 23.53 -10.89 -25.34
C GLY A 207 23.47 -11.07 -26.87
N LEU A 208 22.57 -11.92 -27.36
CA LEU A 208 22.36 -12.10 -28.80
C LEU A 208 21.85 -10.82 -29.47
N ARG A 209 20.90 -10.11 -28.85
CA ARG A 209 20.40 -8.81 -29.34
C ARG A 209 21.47 -7.73 -29.40
N THR A 210 22.50 -7.81 -28.55
CA THR A 210 23.62 -6.87 -28.56
C THR A 210 24.63 -7.20 -29.65
N ARG A 211 24.92 -8.49 -29.87
CA ARG A 211 25.90 -8.94 -30.86
C ARG A 211 25.39 -8.86 -32.29
N TYR A 212 24.11 -9.13 -32.50
CA TYR A 212 23.48 -9.08 -33.80
C TYR A 212 22.60 -7.84 -33.89
N LYS A 213 22.73 -7.07 -34.97
CA LYS A 213 21.96 -5.85 -35.19
C LYS A 213 20.51 -6.22 -35.52
N ILE A 214 19.70 -6.40 -34.49
CA ILE A 214 18.28 -6.77 -34.63
C ILE A 214 17.46 -5.48 -34.73
N ASP A 215 16.88 -5.25 -35.91
CA ASP A 215 15.93 -4.16 -36.16
C ASP A 215 14.51 -4.66 -35.84
N ILE A 216 14.03 -4.38 -34.63
CA ILE A 216 12.69 -4.77 -34.21
C ILE A 216 11.72 -3.70 -34.71
N ASN A 217 10.96 -4.02 -35.76
CA ASN A 217 9.92 -3.16 -36.28
C ASN A 217 8.74 -3.09 -35.28
N LYS A 218 8.84 -2.17 -34.30
CA LYS A 218 7.88 -2.01 -33.20
C LYS A 218 6.45 -1.75 -33.71
N SER A 219 6.26 -1.16 -34.89
CA SER A 219 4.94 -0.91 -35.45
C SER A 219 4.20 -2.18 -35.91
N ALA A 220 4.90 -3.31 -36.06
CA ALA A 220 4.28 -4.61 -36.35
C ALA A 220 3.94 -5.42 -35.08
N LEU A 221 4.58 -5.12 -33.95
CA LEU A 221 4.30 -5.74 -32.65
C LEU A 221 3.15 -5.05 -31.92
N ASP A 222 3.01 -3.73 -32.09
CA ASP A 222 1.81 -3.00 -31.71
C ASP A 222 0.72 -3.23 -32.77
N SER A 223 0.11 -4.42 -32.78
CA SER A 223 -1.10 -4.65 -33.57
C SER A 223 -2.22 -3.74 -33.03
N LYS A 224 -2.34 -2.54 -33.62
CA LYS A 224 -3.61 -1.84 -33.70
C LYS A 224 -4.59 -2.72 -34.49
N GLY A 225 -5.57 -3.29 -33.79
CA GLY A 225 -6.74 -4.01 -34.33
C GLY A 225 -6.60 -5.53 -34.23
N ARG A 226 -7.49 -6.27 -33.57
CA ARG A 226 -8.94 -6.08 -33.36
C ARG A 226 -9.36 -6.34 -31.92
#